data_AF-A0A4Q4CMN6-F1
#
_entry.id   AF-A0A4Q4CMN6-F1
#
_cell.length_a   1.000
_cell.length_b   1.000
_cell.length_c   1.000
_cell.angle_alpha   90.00
_cell.angle_beta   90.00
_cell.angle_gamma   90.00
#
_symmetry.space_group_name_H-M   'P 1'
#
loop_
_entity.id
_entity.type
_entity.pdbx_description
1 polymer ?
#
loop_
_entity_poly.entity_id
_entity_poly.type
_entity_poly.pdbx_seq_one_letter_code
_entity_poly.pdbx_strand_id
1 'polypeptide(L)' 'MGRTVQITFDAVDPARVGEFWAEALGYEVQAPPSGFDTWEQALTAFGVPPKLHNSRSAVVDPEG' A
#
# COMPACT_ATOMS: atom_id res chain seq x y z
N MET A 1 2.59 -21.39 -15.01
CA MET A 1 3.14 -20.05 -14.74
C MET A 1 2.03 -19.05 -14.99
N GLY A 2 1.47 -18.45 -13.94
CA GLY A 2 0.54 -17.32 -14.09
C GLY A 2 1.30 -16.05 -14.52
N ARG A 3 0.57 -15.02 -14.97
CA ARG A 3 1.15 -13.70 -15.24
C ARG A 3 0.77 -12.76 -14.11
N THR A 4 1.77 -12.18 -13.46
CA THR A 4 1.56 -11.11 -12.48
C THR A 4 1.03 -9.86 -13.16
N VAL A 5 -0.04 -9.29 -12.62
CA VAL A 5 -0.65 -8.05 -13.09
C VAL A 5 -0.80 -7.11 -11.90
N GLN A 6 -0.38 -5.85 -12.09
CA GLN A 6 -0.64 -4.77 -11.14
C GLN A 6 -1.69 -3.84 -11.72
N ILE A 7 -2.69 -3.48 -10.90
CA ILE A 7 -3.73 -2.53 -11.26
C ILE A 7 -3.58 -1.31 -10.35
N THR A 8 -3.60 -0.11 -10.92
CA THR A 8 -3.51 1.16 -10.19
C THR A 8 -4.54 2.12 -10.75
N PHE A 9 -5.30 2.76 -9.87
CA PHE A 9 -6.34 3.71 -10.22
C PHE A 9 -6.34 4.86 -9.21
N ASP A 10 -6.94 5.98 -9.60
CA ASP A 10 -6.98 7.19 -8.78
C ASP A 10 -7.99 7.08 -7.64
N ALA A 11 -7.66 7.63 -6.48
CA ALA A 11 -8.48 7.57 -5.28
C ALA A 11 -8.34 8.85 -4.45
N VAL A 12 -9.46 9.34 -3.93
CA VAL A 12 -9.47 10.49 -3.01
C VAL A 12 -8.81 10.14 -1.68
N ASP A 13 -8.99 8.91 -1.20
CA ASP A 13 -8.38 8.37 0.02
C ASP A 13 -7.79 6.97 -0.27
N PRO A 14 -6.52 6.92 -0.73
CA PRO A 14 -5.87 5.67 -1.08
C PRO A 14 -5.82 4.63 0.05
N ALA A 15 -5.55 5.03 1.30
CA ALA A 15 -5.57 4.10 2.44
C ALA A 15 -6.93 3.43 2.60
N ARG A 16 -8.01 4.21 2.60
CA ARG A 16 -9.37 3.67 2.77
C ARG A 16 -9.79 2.74 1.62
N VAL A 17 -9.44 3.11 0.39
CA VAL A 17 -9.69 2.25 -0.77
C VAL A 17 -8.85 0.97 -0.70
N GLY A 18 -7.60 1.06 -0.25
CA GLY A 18 -6.73 -0.09 -0.01
C GLY A 18 -7.32 -1.05 1.01
N GLU A 19 -7.76 -0.56 2.18
CA GLU A 19 -8.41 -1.38 3.22
C GLU A 19 -9.63 -2.13 2.69
N PHE A 20 -10.47 -1.45 1.89
CA PHE A 20 -11.63 -2.08 1.25
C PHE A 20 -11.23 -3.26 0.35
N TRP A 21 -10.21 -3.08 -0.50
CA TRP A 21 -9.78 -4.15 -1.41
C TRP A 21 -9.01 -5.27 -0.69
N ALA A 22 -8.26 -4.95 0.36
CA ALA A 22 -7.65 -5.94 1.24
C ALA A 22 -8.72 -6.90 1.78
N GLU A 23 -9.79 -6.36 2.37
CA GLU A 23 -10.89 -7.17 2.90
C GLU A 23 -11.63 -7.92 1.79
N ALA A 24 -12.00 -7.24 0.71
CA ALA A 24 -12.81 -7.83 -0.36
C ALA A 24 -12.11 -8.99 -1.10
N LEU A 25 -10.77 -8.95 -1.19
CA LEU A 25 -9.98 -9.93 -1.92
C LEU A 25 -9.27 -10.95 -1.00
N GLY A 26 -9.29 -10.73 0.32
CA GLY A 26 -8.44 -11.49 1.25
C GLY A 26 -6.96 -11.16 1.11
N TYR A 27 -6.65 -9.95 0.63
CA TYR A 27 -5.29 -9.44 0.46
C TYR A 27 -4.84 -8.70 1.71
N GLU A 28 -3.55 -8.42 1.81
CA GLU A 28 -2.98 -7.63 2.90
C GLU A 28 -2.45 -6.29 2.41
N VAL A 29 -2.50 -5.26 3.27
CA VAL A 29 -1.82 -4.00 3.00
C VAL A 29 -0.33 -4.28 2.87
N GLN A 30 0.28 -3.81 1.78
CA GLN A 30 1.69 -4.02 1.52
C GLN A 30 2.51 -3.52 2.71
N ALA A 31 3.41 -4.37 3.21
CA ALA A 31 4.33 -4.00 4.28
C ALA A 31 5.25 -2.84 3.85
N PRO A 32 5.70 -1.99 4.79
CA PRO A 32 6.73 -1.01 4.48
C PRO A 32 8.03 -1.69 4.02
N PRO A 33 8.95 -0.94 3.39
CA PRO A 33 10.27 -1.47 3.04
C PRO A 33 11.00 -2.05 4.25
N SER A 34 11.82 -3.07 4.01
CA SER A 34 12.62 -3.72 5.06
C SER A 34 13.41 -2.71 5.88
N GLY A 35 13.37 -2.86 7.21
CA GLY A 35 14.04 -1.96 8.16
C GLY A 35 13.16 -0.85 8.72
N PHE A 36 11.86 -0.83 8.38
CA PHE A 36 10.87 0.05 8.99
C PHE A 36 9.69 -0.75 9.55
N ASP A 37 9.15 -0.32 10.69
CA ASP A 37 7.99 -0.97 11.32
C ASP A 37 6.67 -0.45 10.73
N THR A 38 6.67 0.76 10.15
CA THR A 38 5.48 1.40 9.59
C THR A 38 5.81 2.18 8.31
N TRP A 39 4.79 2.38 7.47
CA TRP A 39 4.91 3.27 6.31
C TRP A 39 5.18 4.73 6.69
N GLU A 40 4.61 5.22 7.79
CA GLU A 40 4.85 6.59 8.25
C GLU A 40 6.33 6.84 8.57
N GLN A 41 6.99 5.89 9.25
CA GLN A 41 8.42 5.93 9.50
C GLN A 41 9.22 5.91 8.20
N ALA A 42 8.92 4.97 7.29
CA ALA A 42 9.62 4.84 6.02
C ALA A 42 9.51 6.12 5.18
N LEU A 43 8.30 6.66 5.03
CA LEU A 43 8.02 7.86 4.25
C LEU A 43 8.68 9.10 4.86
N THR A 44 8.69 9.21 6.19
CA THR A 44 9.43 10.26 6.89
C THR A 44 10.94 10.16 6.62
N ALA A 45 11.53 8.97 6.73
CA ALA A 45 12.95 8.75 6.46
C ALA A 45 13.32 9.05 5.00
N PHE A 46 12.39 8.83 4.06
CA PHE A 46 12.56 9.15 2.64
C PHE A 46 12.32 10.63 2.32
N GLY A 47 12.01 11.47 3.32
CA GLY A 47 11.76 12.89 3.13
C GLY A 47 10.43 13.21 2.45
N VAL A 48 9.49 12.25 2.42
CA VAL A 48 8.14 12.50 1.92
C VAL A 48 7.40 13.38 2.92
N PRO A 49 6.85 14.52 2.49
CA PRO A 49 6.14 15.39 3.41
C PRO A 49 4.88 14.73 4.01
N PRO A 50 4.53 14.97 5.29
CA PRO A 50 3.43 14.28 5.98
C PRO A 50 2.08 14.30 5.25
N LYS A 51 1.72 15.44 4.65
CA LYS A 51 0.48 15.58 3.86
C LYS A 51 0.39 14.66 2.62
N LEU A 52 1.50 14.05 2.21
CA LEU A 52 1.57 13.11 1.10
C LEU A 52 1.68 11.65 1.56
N HIS A 53 1.65 11.37 2.88
CA HIS A 53 1.81 10.01 3.38
C HIS A 53 0.66 9.09 2.97
N ASN A 54 -0.53 9.65 2.75
CA ASN A 54 -1.68 8.93 2.18
C ASN A 54 -1.86 9.18 0.67
N SER A 55 -0.82 9.62 -0.05
CA SER A 55 -0.95 9.84 -1.50
C SER A 55 -1.03 8.55 -2.30
N ARG A 56 -0.65 7.41 -1.70
CA ARG A 56 -0.67 6.07 -2.30
C ARG A 56 -0.87 5.03 -1.21
N SER A 57 -1.52 3.93 -1.57
CA SER A 57 -1.63 2.70 -0.77
C SER A 57 -1.62 1.51 -1.74
N ALA A 58 -1.13 0.37 -1.29
CA ALA A 58 -1.08 -0.86 -2.06
C ALA A 58 -1.49 -2.05 -1.19
N VAL A 59 -2.15 -3.01 -1.81
CA VAL A 59 -2.46 -4.32 -1.21
C VAL A 59 -1.87 -5.42 -2.08
N VAL A 60 -1.48 -6.53 -1.48
CA VAL A 60 -0.83 -7.66 -2.16
C VAL A 60 -1.49 -8.97 -1.77
N ASP A 61 -1.49 -9.91 -2.71
CA ASP A 61 -1.85 -11.30 -2.42
C ASP A 61 -0.77 -11.90 -1.50
N PRO A 62 -1.12 -12.39 -0.30
CA PRO A 62 -0.15 -13.01 0.60
C PRO A 62 0.46 -14.30 0.03
N GLU A 63 -0.19 -14.95 -0.96
CA GLU A 63 0.27 -16.21 -1.56
C GLU A 63 0.97 -16.03 -2.92
N GLY A 64 0.85 -14.85 -3.54
CA GLY A 64 1.61 -14.44 -4.72
C GLY A 64 0.89 -14.50 -6.06
#